data_AF-A0A945AM59-F1
#
_entry.id   AF-A0A945AM59-F1
#
_cell.length_a   1.000
_cell.length_b   1.000
_cell.length_c   1.000
_cell.angle_alpha   90.00
_cell.angle_beta   90.00
_cell.angle_gamma   90.00
#
_symmetry.space_group_name_H-M   'P 1'
#
loop_
_entity.id
_entity.type
_entity.pdbx_description
1 polymer ?
#
loop_
_entity_poly.entity_id
_entity_poly.type
_entity_poly.pdbx_seq_one_letter_code
_entity_poly.pdbx_strand_id
1 'polypeptide(L)'
;YCTVGNFGSENRMDYTIIGGQVNLANRLEAQADTDQILVSHETFALVQDCIICESKGEISVKGVAHQVKTYQVIGINHEAEILNTTESMWVDKYDGFSMQVDLKRIDKLRVIESLHRTIQQIQGYTGIVDTAPKQD
;
A
#
# COMPACT_ATOMS: atom_id res chain seq x y z
N TYR A 1 25.04 -7.35 -1.19
CA TYR A 1 24.26 -8.61 -0.99
C TYR A 1 24.04 -8.83 0.49
N CYS A 2 22.99 -9.59 0.85
CA CYS A 2 22.68 -10.00 2.21
C CYS A 2 22.40 -11.49 2.27
N THR A 3 22.73 -12.09 3.42
CA THR A 3 22.43 -13.49 3.75
C THR A 3 21.40 -13.50 4.86
N VAL A 4 20.40 -14.38 4.74
CA VAL A 4 19.32 -14.56 5.72
C VAL A 4 19.45 -15.94 6.34
N GLY A 5 19.27 -16.07 7.65
CA GLY A 5 19.32 -17.36 8.32
C GLY A 5 19.35 -17.28 9.85
N ASN A 6 19.55 -18.44 10.48
CA ASN A 6 19.80 -18.53 11.92
C ASN A 6 21.28 -18.28 12.19
N PHE A 7 21.58 -17.24 12.97
CA PHE A 7 22.93 -16.89 13.36
C PHE A 7 23.04 -16.84 14.89
N GLY A 8 24.12 -17.38 15.45
CA GLY A 8 24.35 -17.37 16.89
C GLY A 8 25.14 -18.58 17.36
N SER A 9 25.25 -18.73 18.68
CA SER A 9 25.83 -19.93 19.29
C SER A 9 24.77 -21.02 19.42
N GLU A 10 25.21 -22.25 19.68
CA GLU A 10 24.31 -23.41 19.81
C GLU A 10 23.19 -23.19 20.84
N ASN A 11 23.49 -22.45 21.92
CA ASN A 11 22.53 -22.15 22.99
C ASN A 11 21.74 -20.84 22.78
N ARG A 12 22.05 -20.04 21.76
CA ARG A 12 21.37 -18.78 21.45
C ARG A 12 21.47 -18.46 19.97
N MET A 13 20.43 -18.81 19.21
CA MET A 13 20.28 -18.49 17.80
C MET A 13 19.21 -17.41 17.59
N ASP A 14 19.53 -16.45 16.72
CA ASP A 14 18.62 -15.41 16.26
C ASP A 14 18.41 -15.56 14.74
N TYR A 15 17.16 -15.60 14.28
CA TYR A 15 16.84 -15.54 12.84
C TYR A 15 16.97 -14.11 12.37
N THR A 16 18.00 -13.81 11.59
CA THR A 16 18.35 -12.45 11.21
C THR A 16 19.02 -12.38 9.83
N ILE A 17 19.32 -11.16 9.41
CA ILE A 17 20.01 -10.85 8.16
C ILE A 17 21.38 -10.26 8.44
N ILE A 18 22.38 -10.64 7.66
CA ILE A 18 23.74 -10.11 7.74
C ILE A 18 24.19 -9.75 6.32
N GLY A 19 24.81 -8.60 6.14
CA GLY A 19 25.43 -8.25 4.86
C GLY A 19 25.66 -6.77 4.66
N GLY A 20 26.25 -6.45 3.50
CA GLY A 20 26.62 -5.08 3.14
C GLY A 20 25.43 -4.12 3.11
N GLN A 21 24.24 -4.56 2.68
CA GLN A 21 23.07 -3.67 2.63
C GLN A 21 22.51 -3.37 4.03
N VAL A 22 22.68 -4.28 5.01
CA VAL A 22 22.32 -4.01 6.41
C VAL A 22 23.23 -2.92 6.98
N ASN A 23 24.52 -3.00 6.68
CA ASN A 23 25.48 -1.97 7.08
C ASN A 23 25.22 -0.63 6.38
N LEU A 24 24.85 -0.64 5.10
CA LEU A 24 24.47 0.57 4.37
C LEU A 24 23.26 1.25 5.01
N ALA A 25 22.21 0.49 5.34
CA ALA A 25 21.01 1.03 5.99
C ALA A 25 21.34 1.70 7.34
N ASN A 26 22.16 1.07 8.17
CA ASN A 26 22.66 1.67 9.43
C ASN A 26 23.41 2.99 9.16
N ARG A 27 24.24 3.04 8.12
CA ARG A 27 24.99 4.26 7.78
C ARG A 27 24.09 5.37 7.24
N LEU A 28 23.03 5.04 6.50
CA LEU A 28 22.04 6.02 6.07
C LEU A 28 21.29 6.62 7.25
N GLU A 29 20.88 5.79 8.22
CA GLU A 29 20.23 6.25 9.45
C GLU A 29 21.14 7.16 10.26
N ALA A 30 22.41 6.79 10.44
CA ALA A 30 23.38 7.62 11.15
C ALA A 30 23.75 8.95 10.45
N GLN A 31 23.37 9.12 9.18
CA GLN A 31 23.54 10.36 8.42
C GLN A 31 22.26 11.18 8.32
N ALA A 32 21.13 10.63 8.76
CA ALA A 32 19.86 11.33 8.74
C ALA A 32 19.79 12.31 9.93
N ASP A 33 19.31 13.52 9.66
CA ASP A 33 18.96 14.49 10.68
C ASP A 33 17.70 14.05 11.47
N THR A 34 17.43 14.71 12.59
CA THR A 34 16.17 14.51 13.33
C THR A 34 14.96 14.68 12.43
N ASP A 35 14.00 13.75 12.52
CA ASP A 35 12.80 13.67 11.68
C ASP A 35 13.07 13.49 10.18
N GLN A 36 14.29 13.12 9.80
CA GLN A 36 14.64 12.81 8.43
C GLN A 36 14.61 11.30 8.18
N ILE A 37 14.00 10.91 7.06
CA ILE A 37 14.05 9.54 6.56
C ILE A 37 14.88 9.56 5.27
N LEU A 38 16.07 8.98 5.34
CA LEU A 38 17.00 8.90 4.22
C LEU A 38 16.99 7.49 3.61
N VAL A 39 16.89 7.42 2.28
CA VAL A 39 16.90 6.16 1.53
C VAL A 39 17.95 6.19 0.43
N SER A 40 18.45 5.01 0.02
CA SER A 40 19.33 4.91 -1.14
C SER A 40 18.55 5.00 -2.45
N HIS A 41 19.28 5.18 -3.55
CA HIS A 41 18.71 5.16 -4.89
C HIS A 41 17.94 3.88 -5.22
N GLU A 42 18.43 2.72 -4.79
CA GLU A 42 17.77 1.44 -5.06
C GLU A 42 16.39 1.37 -4.41
N THR A 43 16.25 1.85 -3.17
CA THR A 43 14.95 1.96 -2.51
C THR A 43 14.07 2.98 -3.21
N PHE A 44 14.60 4.18 -3.49
CA PHE A 44 13.85 5.22 -4.21
C PHE A 44 13.29 4.72 -5.55
N ALA A 45 14.10 4.04 -6.36
CA ALA A 45 13.69 3.53 -7.66
C ALA A 45 12.51 2.54 -7.58
N LEU A 46 12.38 1.82 -6.46
CA LEU A 46 11.28 0.86 -6.22
C LEU A 46 10.01 1.52 -5.68
N VAL A 47 10.11 2.68 -5.02
CA VAL A 47 8.97 3.31 -4.31
C VAL A 47 8.55 4.67 -4.89
N GLN A 48 9.27 5.20 -5.87
CA GLN A 48 9.04 6.55 -6.43
C GLN A 48 7.61 6.79 -6.94
N ASP A 49 6.88 5.74 -7.32
CA ASP A 49 5.50 5.85 -7.78
C ASP A 49 4.51 6.15 -6.63
N CYS A 50 4.83 5.70 -5.40
CA CYS A 50 3.95 5.83 -4.24
C CYS A 50 4.51 6.71 -3.11
N ILE A 51 5.80 7.03 -3.12
CA ILE A 51 6.48 7.83 -2.09
C ILE A 51 7.16 9.03 -2.76
N ILE A 52 6.88 10.22 -2.22
CA ILE A 52 7.49 11.45 -2.68
C ILE A 52 8.84 11.60 -1.99
N CYS A 53 9.90 11.72 -2.79
CA CYS A 53 11.27 11.86 -2.30
C CYS A 53 11.98 13.06 -2.94
N GLU A 54 12.86 13.70 -2.18
CA GLU A 54 13.77 14.76 -2.63
C GLU A 54 15.21 14.23 -2.69
N SER A 55 15.96 14.57 -3.74
CA SER A 55 17.40 14.21 -3.83
C SER A 55 18.21 14.95 -2.76
N LYS A 56 19.04 14.21 -2.00
CA LYS A 56 19.97 14.76 -1.00
C LYS A 56 21.45 14.61 -1.39
N GLY A 57 21.71 14.35 -2.67
CA GLY A 57 23.05 14.24 -3.21
C GLY A 57 23.65 12.85 -3.02
N GLU A 58 24.97 12.80 -2.87
CA GLU A 58 25.74 11.56 -2.79
C GLU A 58 26.57 11.54 -1.51
N ILE A 59 26.60 10.39 -0.83
CA ILE A 59 27.41 10.18 0.36
C ILE A 59 28.47 9.10 0.14
N SER A 60 29.62 9.29 0.77
CA SER A 60 30.65 8.25 0.82
C SER A 60 30.42 7.36 2.04
N VAL A 61 30.16 6.08 1.79
CA VAL A 61 29.90 5.11 2.86
C VAL A 61 31.09 4.17 2.99
N LYS A 62 31.62 4.07 4.21
CA LYS A 62 32.75 3.16 4.49
C LYS A 62 32.37 1.71 4.14
N GLY A 63 33.16 1.09 3.27
CA GLY A 63 32.95 -0.28 2.80
C GLY A 63 32.10 -0.38 1.52
N VAL A 64 31.65 0.74 0.95
CA VAL A 64 31.04 0.82 -0.37
C VAL A 64 32.03 1.49 -1.31
N ALA A 65 32.32 0.86 -2.46
CA ALA A 65 33.35 1.33 -3.38
C ALA A 65 32.95 2.61 -4.16
N HIS A 66 31.65 2.77 -4.41
CA HIS A 66 31.09 3.93 -5.09
C HIS A 66 30.33 4.83 -4.12
N GLN A 67 30.13 6.09 -4.51
CA GLN A 67 29.24 6.97 -3.78
C GLN A 67 27.79 6.47 -3.87
N VAL A 68 27.03 6.69 -2.80
CA VAL A 68 25.63 6.28 -2.71
C VAL A 68 24.76 7.52 -2.85
N LYS A 69 23.94 7.55 -3.89
CA LYS A 69 22.90 8.57 -4.06
C LYS A 69 21.83 8.39 -2.99
N THR A 70 21.48 9.48 -2.33
CA THR A 70 20.52 9.49 -1.24
C THR A 70 19.32 10.39 -1.54
N TYR A 71 18.19 10.00 -0.97
CA TYR A 71 16.92 10.68 -1.14
C TYR A 71 16.25 10.80 0.22
N GLN A 72 15.70 11.97 0.52
CA GLN A 72 14.86 12.17 1.69
C GLN A 72 13.41 11.88 1.32
N VAL A 73 12.74 11.05 2.11
CA VAL A 73 11.29 10.89 2.02
C VAL A 73 10.62 12.13 2.59
N ILE A 74 9.74 12.75 1.81
CA ILE A 74 8.99 13.95 2.20
C ILE A 74 7.49 13.72 2.34
N GLY A 75 6.97 12.59 1.83
CA GLY A 75 5.57 12.24 1.99
C GLY A 75 5.15 11.03 1.17
N ILE A 76 3.87 10.71 1.22
CA ILE A 76 3.25 9.64 0.44
C ILE A 76 2.51 10.29 -0.74
N ASN A 77 2.64 9.70 -1.92
CA ASN A 77 1.89 10.12 -3.09
C ASN A 77 0.46 9.58 -3.00
N HIS A 78 -0.44 10.38 -2.40
CA HIS A 78 -1.85 10.03 -2.29
C HIS A 78 -2.54 9.90 -3.64
N GLU A 79 -2.05 10.50 -4.74
CA GLU A 79 -2.66 10.29 -6.07
C GLU A 79 -2.49 8.84 -6.55
N ALA A 80 -1.38 8.18 -6.23
CA ALA A 80 -1.19 6.75 -6.53
C ALA A 80 -2.10 5.84 -5.68
N GLU A 81 -2.44 6.28 -4.46
CA GLU A 81 -3.39 5.60 -3.57
C GLU A 81 -4.85 5.88 -3.96
N ILE A 82 -5.15 7.09 -4.42
CA ILE A 82 -6.45 7.56 -4.88
C ILE A 82 -6.77 6.99 -6.26
N LEU A 83 -5.86 6.97 -7.23
CA LEU A 83 -6.08 6.32 -8.53
C LEU A 83 -6.43 4.83 -8.34
N ASN A 84 -5.77 4.16 -7.39
CA ASN A 84 -6.10 2.78 -7.03
C ASN A 84 -7.45 2.61 -6.30
N THR A 85 -7.94 3.64 -5.62
CA THR A 85 -9.17 3.62 -4.81
C THR A 85 -10.39 4.10 -5.60
N THR A 86 -10.25 5.13 -6.42
CA THR A 86 -11.33 5.73 -7.22
C THR A 86 -11.78 4.82 -8.35
N GLU A 87 -10.88 4.09 -9.01
CA GLU A 87 -11.28 3.08 -10.03
C GLU A 87 -12.08 1.90 -9.46
N SER A 88 -12.00 1.66 -8.15
CA SER A 88 -12.71 0.57 -7.47
C SER A 88 -13.99 0.99 -6.77
N MET A 89 -14.28 2.29 -6.70
CA MET A 89 -15.51 2.80 -6.08
C MET A 89 -16.62 2.85 -7.11
N TRP A 90 -17.55 1.89 -7.03
CA TRP A 90 -18.80 1.96 -7.76
C TRP A 90 -19.78 2.85 -7.02
N VAL A 91 -20.37 3.82 -7.72
CA VAL A 91 -21.30 4.79 -7.15
C VAL A 91 -22.55 4.88 -8.00
N ASP A 92 -23.72 4.77 -7.36
CA ASP A 92 -25.03 5.00 -7.96
C ASP A 92 -25.85 5.93 -7.06
N LYS A 93 -26.50 6.94 -7.64
CA LYS A 93 -27.15 8.02 -6.88
C LYS A 93 -28.33 8.61 -7.64
N TYR A 94 -29.48 8.69 -6.97
CA TYR A 94 -30.69 9.36 -7.43
C TYR A 94 -31.45 9.95 -6.22
N ASP A 95 -32.59 10.59 -6.44
CA ASP A 95 -33.32 11.26 -5.35
C ASP A 95 -33.71 10.27 -4.24
N GLY A 96 -33.32 10.58 -3.00
CA GLY A 96 -33.54 9.73 -1.84
C GLY A 96 -32.66 8.46 -1.76
N PHE A 97 -31.72 8.21 -2.69
CA PHE A 97 -30.87 7.01 -2.70
C PHE A 97 -29.42 7.30 -3.10
N SER A 98 -28.49 6.70 -2.37
CA SER A 98 -27.06 6.71 -2.72
C SER A 98 -26.46 5.37 -2.32
N MET A 99 -25.77 4.72 -3.25
CA MET A 99 -25.00 3.51 -3.01
C MET A 99 -23.56 3.74 -3.43
N GLN A 100 -22.63 3.41 -2.53
CA GLN A 100 -21.19 3.52 -2.75
C GLN A 100 -20.56 2.20 -2.31
N VAL A 101 -19.80 1.55 -3.20
CA VAL A 101 -19.22 0.22 -2.97
C VAL A 101 -17.76 0.22 -3.39
N ASP A 102 -16.87 -0.10 -2.45
CA ASP A 102 -15.45 -0.33 -2.71
C ASP A 102 -15.24 -1.77 -3.19
N LEU A 103 -15.15 -1.98 -4.51
CA LEU A 103 -15.01 -3.30 -5.12
C LEU A 103 -13.70 -4.03 -4.77
N LYS A 104 -12.68 -3.34 -4.25
CA LYS A 104 -11.39 -3.94 -3.86
C LYS A 104 -11.35 -4.36 -2.40
N ARG A 105 -12.07 -3.65 -1.52
CA ARG A 105 -12.02 -3.88 -0.06
C ARG A 105 -13.24 -4.65 0.50
N ILE A 106 -14.20 -5.05 -0.34
CA ILE A 106 -15.41 -5.75 0.13
C ILE A 106 -15.29 -7.28 0.19
N ASP A 107 -15.99 -7.87 1.15
CA ASP A 107 -16.44 -9.26 1.09
C ASP A 107 -17.67 -9.35 0.18
N LYS A 108 -17.45 -9.82 -1.05
CA LYS A 108 -18.49 -9.85 -2.10
C LYS A 108 -19.73 -10.65 -1.68
N LEU A 109 -19.56 -11.76 -0.97
CA LEU A 109 -20.69 -12.61 -0.57
C LEU A 109 -21.58 -11.92 0.45
N ARG A 110 -20.98 -11.27 1.46
CA ARG A 110 -21.72 -10.50 2.47
C ARG A 110 -22.46 -9.32 1.88
N VAL A 111 -21.83 -8.62 0.94
CA VAL A 111 -22.47 -7.47 0.26
C VAL A 111 -23.66 -7.94 -0.56
N ILE A 112 -23.52 -9.02 -1.36
CA ILE A 112 -24.62 -9.59 -2.14
C ILE A 112 -25.78 -10.00 -1.22
N GLU A 113 -25.49 -10.68 -0.11
CA GLU A 113 -26.52 -11.09 0.85
C GLU A 113 -27.25 -9.89 1.45
N SER A 114 -26.50 -8.82 1.79
CA SER A 114 -27.08 -7.60 2.32
C SER A 114 -27.97 -6.90 1.29
N LEU A 115 -27.55 -6.83 0.02
CA LEU A 115 -28.35 -6.24 -1.05
C LEU A 115 -29.63 -7.04 -1.29
N HIS A 116 -29.56 -8.38 -1.32
CA HIS A 116 -30.76 -9.22 -1.44
C HIS A 116 -31.77 -8.97 -0.31
N ARG A 117 -31.31 -8.86 0.95
CA ARG A 117 -32.19 -8.53 2.08
C ARG A 117 -32.85 -7.16 1.92
N THR A 118 -32.08 -6.15 1.51
CA THR A 118 -32.60 -4.79 1.30
C THR A 118 -33.62 -4.77 0.16
N ILE A 119 -33.37 -5.49 -0.95
CA ILE A 119 -34.31 -5.63 -2.07
C ILE A 119 -35.63 -6.23 -1.58
N GLN A 120 -35.59 -7.32 -0.81
CA GLN A 120 -36.79 -7.94 -0.27
C GLN A 120 -37.60 -6.99 0.63
N GLN A 121 -36.92 -6.20 1.47
CA GLN A 121 -37.58 -5.20 2.31
C GLN A 121 -38.26 -4.11 1.47
N ILE A 122 -37.56 -3.56 0.47
CA ILE A 122 -38.11 -2.51 -0.40
C ILE A 122 -39.30 -3.02 -1.23
N GLN A 123 -39.21 -4.24 -1.76
CA GLN A 123 -40.32 -4.90 -2.47
C GLN A 123 -41.54 -5.10 -1.55
N GLY A 124 -41.31 -5.46 -0.29
CA GLY A 124 -42.36 -5.57 0.72
C GLY A 124 -43.10 -4.25 1.00
N TYR A 125 -42.41 -3.11 0.92
CA TYR A 125 -43.03 -1.78 1.09
C TYR A 125 -43.73 -1.25 -0.16
N THR A 126 -43.29 -1.64 -1.35
CA THR A 126 -43.79 -1.11 -2.63
C THR A 126 -44.90 -1.96 -3.25
N GLY A 127 -45.10 -3.20 -2.80
CA GLY A 127 -46.07 -4.13 -3.38
C GLY A 127 -45.72 -4.59 -4.81
N ILE A 128 -44.50 -4.29 -5.27
CA ILE A 128 -44.02 -4.67 -6.60
C ILE A 128 -43.53 -6.12 -6.52
N VAL A 129 -44.30 -7.04 -7.12
CA VAL A 129 -43.85 -8.41 -7.40
C VAL A 129 -43.06 -8.38 -8.71
N ASP A 130 -41.86 -8.94 -8.65
CA ASP A 130 -40.87 -9.01 -9.72
C ASP A 130 -41.51 -9.33 -11.09
N THR A 131 -41.54 -8.34 -11.99
CA THR A 131 -41.85 -8.56 -13.42
C THR A 131 -40.54 -8.50 -14.18
N ALA A 132 -39.82 -9.62 -14.19
CA ALA A 132 -38.68 -9.78 -15.09
C ALA A 132 -39.15 -9.53 -16.54
N PRO A 133 -38.46 -8.71 -17.34
CA PRO A 133 -38.74 -8.64 -18.76
C PRO A 133 -38.39 -10.00 -19.37
N LYS A 134 -39.38 -10.64 -20.02
CA LYS A 134 -39.11 -11.76 -20.93
C LYS A 134 -38.09 -11.27 -21.96
N GLN A 135 -36.95 -11.97 -22.04
CA GLN A 135 -36.05 -11.85 -23.17
C GLN A 135 -36.80 -12.40 -24.39
N ASP A 136 -37.08 -11.52 -25.36
CA ASP A 136 -37.36 -11.88 -26.75
C ASP A 136 -36.04 -12.05 -27.52
#